data_AF-A0A6B3FQ54-F1
#
_entry.id   AF-A0A6B3FQ54-F1
#
_cell.length_a   1.000
_cell.length_b   1.000
_cell.length_c   1.000
_cell.angle_alpha   90.00
_cell.angle_beta   90.00
_cell.angle_gamma   90.00
#
_symmetry.space_group_name_H-M   'P 1'
#
loop_
_entity.id
_entity.type
_entity.pdbx_description
1 polymer ?
#
loop_
_entity_poly.entity_id
_entity_poly.type
_entity_poly.pdbx_seq_one_letter_code
_entity_poly.pdbx_strand_id
1 'polypeptide(L)' 'AWLDAGYWVIWLIAAGHIPASAEHWAAEIPSWHTAPTEGITAFAVANANVWAEISSADPGPWPFHLAAAAEAWRTHRMSR' A
#
# COMPACT_ATOMS: atom_id res chain seq x y z
N ALA A 1 12.17 8.27 5.40
CA ALA A 1 12.39 7.83 4.00
C ALA A 1 11.06 7.96 3.24
N TRP A 2 10.95 7.66 1.94
CA TRP A 2 9.65 7.67 1.24
C TRP A 2 8.83 6.40 1.50
N LEU A 3 9.51 5.30 1.89
CA LEU A 3 8.90 4.01 2.21
C LEU A 3 7.89 4.11 3.37
N ASP A 4 8.14 4.98 4.35
CA ASP A 4 7.25 5.19 5.49
C ASP A 4 5.87 5.70 5.05
N ALA A 5 5.86 6.66 4.12
CA ALA A 5 4.63 7.14 3.50
C ALA A 5 3.95 6.05 2.66
N GLY A 6 4.73 5.15 2.04
CA GLY A 6 4.20 3.99 1.30
C GLY A 6 3.48 3.00 2.19
N TYR A 7 4.03 2.68 3.37
CA TYR A 7 3.32 1.88 4.36
C TYR A 7 2.04 2.59 4.83
N TRP A 8 2.11 3.91 5.01
CA TRP A 8 0.95 4.69 5.43
C TRP A 8 -0.20 4.63 4.43
N VAL A 9 0.07 4.55 3.12
CA VAL A 9 -0.98 4.32 2.10
C VAL A 9 -1.77 3.04 2.39
N ILE A 10 -1.10 1.93 2.71
CA ILE A 10 -1.76 0.65 3.03
C ILE A 10 -2.64 0.79 4.28
N TRP A 11 -2.11 1.46 5.31
CA TRP A 11 -2.86 1.70 6.55
C TRP A 11 -4.10 2.58 6.34
N LEU A 12 -4.00 3.63 5.51
CA LEU A 12 -5.14 4.48 5.17
C LEU A 12 -6.21 3.71 4.41
N ILE A 13 -5.81 2.83 3.49
CA ILE A 13 -6.77 1.98 2.75
C ILE A 13 -7.43 0.98 3.70
N ALA A 14 -6.68 0.35 4.59
CA ALA A 14 -7.22 -0.53 5.62
C ALA A 14 -8.18 0.20 6.58
N ALA A 15 -7.99 1.51 6.77
CA ALA A 15 -8.89 2.39 7.53
C ALA A 15 -10.11 2.88 6.71
N GLY A 16 -10.24 2.50 5.44
CA GLY A 16 -11.40 2.78 4.60
C GLY A 16 -11.19 3.82 3.48
N HIS A 17 -9.98 4.33 3.29
CA HIS A 17 -9.69 5.19 2.14
C HIS A 17 -9.62 4.38 0.84
N ILE A 18 -10.01 5.00 -0.28
CA ILE A 18 -9.69 4.44 -1.61
C ILE A 18 -8.21 4.69 -1.96
N PRO A 19 -7.59 3.85 -2.81
CA PRO A 19 -6.15 3.97 -3.13
C PRO A 19 -5.71 5.35 -3.61
N ALA A 20 -6.50 6.00 -4.46
CA ALA A 20 -6.18 7.35 -4.97
C ALA A 20 -6.15 8.42 -3.86
N SER A 21 -7.09 8.33 -2.90
CA SER A 21 -7.13 9.26 -1.75
C SER A 21 -5.96 9.00 -0.78
N ALA A 22 -5.62 7.73 -0.56
CA ALA A 22 -4.50 7.36 0.32
C ALA A 22 -3.15 7.80 -0.27
N GLU A 23 -2.92 7.63 -1.58
CA GLU A 23 -1.73 8.17 -2.24
C GLU A 23 -1.65 9.69 -2.21
N HIS A 24 -2.79 10.37 -2.32
CA HIS A 24 -2.82 11.84 -2.22
C HIS A 24 -2.27 12.30 -0.87
N TRP A 25 -2.66 11.65 0.23
CA TRP A 25 -2.08 11.93 1.55
C TRP A 25 -0.58 11.62 1.65
N ALA A 26 -0.12 10.52 1.04
CA ALA A 26 1.32 10.24 0.98
C ALA A 26 2.09 11.32 0.20
N ALA A 27 1.46 11.90 -0.84
CA ALA A 27 2.04 12.98 -1.63
C ALA A 27 2.16 14.32 -0.87
N GLU A 28 1.51 14.48 0.28
CA GLU A 28 1.74 15.63 1.18
C GLU A 28 3.07 15.50 1.96
N ILE A 29 3.72 14.33 1.93
CA ILE A 29 5.00 14.10 2.60
C ILE A 29 6.15 14.44 1.65
N PRO A 30 7.05 15.40 1.99
CA PRO A 30 8.10 15.84 1.06
C PRO A 30 9.01 14.73 0.53
N SER A 31 9.29 13.69 1.34
CA SER A 31 10.12 12.57 0.91
C SER A 31 9.45 11.72 -0.18
N TRP A 32 8.12 11.68 -0.27
CA TRP A 32 7.38 10.94 -1.30
C TRP A 32 7.77 11.38 -2.71
N HIS A 33 8.01 12.67 -2.91
CA HIS A 33 8.39 13.22 -4.22
C HIS A 33 9.79 12.78 -4.70
N THR A 34 10.59 12.19 -3.81
CA THR A 34 11.90 11.62 -4.19
C THR A 34 11.81 10.17 -4.65
N ALA A 35 10.64 9.53 -4.50
CA ALA A 35 10.45 8.14 -4.88
C ALA A 35 10.26 7.99 -6.40
N PRO A 36 11.03 7.12 -7.07
CA PRO A 36 10.74 6.76 -8.46
C PRO A 36 9.35 6.16 -8.59
N THR A 37 8.61 6.51 -9.65
CA THR A 37 7.26 5.99 -9.91
C THR A 37 7.23 4.45 -9.94
N GLU A 38 8.24 3.85 -10.59
CA GLU A 38 8.44 2.41 -10.68
C GLU A 38 8.77 1.82 -9.31
N GLY A 39 9.50 2.56 -8.48
CA GLY A 39 9.82 2.18 -7.10
C GLY A 39 8.58 2.09 -6.22
N ILE A 40 7.66 3.06 -6.32
CA ILE A 40 6.37 3.03 -5.62
C ILE A 40 5.54 1.82 -6.08
N THR A 41 5.49 1.57 -7.39
CA THR A 41 4.75 0.42 -7.94
C THR A 41 5.36 -0.90 -7.49
N ALA A 42 6.68 -1.05 -7.53
CA ALA A 42 7.36 -2.24 -7.04
C ALA A 42 7.13 -2.45 -5.53
N PHE A 43 7.14 -1.38 -4.74
CA PHE A 43 6.85 -1.44 -3.32
C PHE A 43 5.41 -1.89 -3.02
N ALA A 44 4.42 -1.39 -3.78
CA ALA A 44 3.03 -1.83 -3.66
C ALA A 44 2.86 -3.31 -4.00
N VAL A 45 3.49 -3.79 -5.08
CA VAL A 45 3.50 -5.22 -5.45
C VAL A 45 4.14 -6.08 -4.37
N ALA A 46 5.31 -5.68 -3.85
CA ALA A 46 6.02 -6.42 -2.81
C ALA A 46 5.16 -6.55 -1.54
N ASN A 47 4.50 -5.47 -1.11
CA ASN A 47 3.64 -5.50 0.07
C ASN A 47 2.38 -6.34 -0.14
N ALA A 48 1.76 -6.31 -1.32
CA ALA A 48 0.63 -7.18 -1.62
C ALA A 48 0.99 -8.66 -1.49
N ASN A 49 2.18 -9.05 -1.97
CA ASN A 49 2.67 -10.42 -1.83
C ASN A 49 2.94 -10.80 -0.36
N VAL A 50 3.62 -9.93 0.40
CA VAL A 50 3.93 -10.16 1.81
C VAL A 50 2.66 -10.30 2.64
N TRP A 51 1.69 -9.39 2.49
CA TRP A 51 0.45 -9.48 3.26
C TRP A 51 -0.44 -10.64 2.84
N ALA A 52 -0.41 -11.05 1.57
CA ALA A 52 -1.09 -12.27 1.13
C ALA A 52 -0.49 -13.52 1.81
N GLU A 53 0.83 -13.61 1.93
CA GLU A 53 1.50 -14.70 2.65
C GLU A 53 1.14 -14.70 4.14
N ILE A 54 1.24 -13.54 4.81
CA ILE A 54 0.89 -13.40 6.23
C ILE A 54 -0.58 -13.79 6.47
N SER A 55 -1.50 -13.27 5.66
CA SER A 55 -2.93 -13.57 5.79
C SER A 55 -3.26 -15.04 5.51
N SER A 56 -2.45 -15.73 4.70
CA SER A 56 -2.62 -17.15 4.43
C SER A 56 -2.11 -18.02 5.58
N ALA A 57 -1.04 -17.59 6.26
CA ALA A 57 -0.45 -18.28 7.40
C ALA A 57 -1.26 -18.08 8.70
N ASP A 58 -1.84 -16.89 8.90
CA ASP A 58 -2.68 -16.56 10.04
C ASP A 58 -3.93 -15.76 9.58
N PRO A 59 -5.09 -16.43 9.38
CA PRO A 59 -6.28 -15.84 8.79
C PRO A 59 -7.09 -14.99 9.78
N GLY A 60 -6.42 -14.23 10.64
CA GLY A 60 -7.06 -13.25 11.50
C GLY A 60 -7.73 -12.11 10.71
N PRO A 61 -8.67 -11.38 11.32
CA PRO A 61 -9.33 -10.25 10.66
C PRO A 61 -8.35 -9.11 10.32
N TRP A 62 -7.34 -8.89 11.15
CA TRP A 62 -6.34 -7.83 10.93
C TRP A 62 -5.41 -8.12 9.72
N PRO A 63 -4.75 -9.30 9.60
CA PRO A 63 -3.96 -9.64 8.42
C PRO A 63 -4.79 -9.64 7.12
N PHE A 64 -6.02 -10.14 7.19
CA PHE A 64 -6.92 -10.15 6.04
C PHE A 64 -7.22 -8.74 5.52
N HIS A 65 -7.51 -7.79 6.41
CA HIS A 65 -7.74 -6.39 6.01
C HIS A 65 -6.50 -5.75 5.38
N LEU A 66 -5.31 -6.05 5.88
CA LEU A 66 -4.07 -5.52 5.30
C LEU A 66 -3.73 -6.15 3.96
N ALA A 67 -3.99 -7.45 3.78
CA ALA A 67 -3.87 -8.11 2.48
C ALA A 67 -4.81 -7.48 1.45
N ALA A 68 -6.08 -7.25 1.81
CA ALA A 68 -7.04 -6.59 0.94
C ALA A 68 -6.64 -5.15 0.59
N ALA A 69 -6.13 -4.39 1.58
CA ALA A 69 -5.68 -3.02 1.37
C ALA A 69 -4.44 -2.94 0.46
N ALA A 70 -3.44 -3.79 0.70
CA ALA A 70 -2.23 -3.86 -0.12
C ALA A 70 -2.57 -4.28 -1.57
N GLU A 71 -3.49 -5.23 -1.74
CA GLU A 71 -3.94 -5.68 -3.05
C GLU A 71 -4.72 -4.59 -3.82
N ALA A 72 -5.59 -3.85 -3.14
CA ALA A 72 -6.28 -2.71 -3.72
C ALA A 72 -5.29 -1.63 -4.19
N TRP A 73 -4.24 -1.37 -3.41
CA TRP A 73 -3.21 -0.43 -3.81
C TRP A 73 -2.38 -0.92 -5.00
N ARG A 74 -1.95 -2.19 -4.99
CA ARG A 74 -1.26 -2.82 -6.13
C ARG A 74 -2.08 -2.67 -7.41
N THR A 75 -3.36 -3.00 -7.37
CA THR A 75 -4.27 -2.89 -8.52
C THR A 75 -4.37 -1.46 -9.03
N HIS A 76 -4.44 -0.47 -8.13
CA HIS A 76 -4.41 0.94 -8.49
C HIS A 76 -3.10 1.34 -9.19
N ARG A 77 -1.94 0.91 -8.67
CA ARG A 77 -0.63 1.21 -9.27
C ARG A 77 -0.44 0.57 -10.64
N MET A 78 -0.98 -0.62 -10.86
CA MET A 78 -0.83 -1.37 -12.11
C MET A 78 -1.78 -0.90 -13.22
N SER A 79 -2.77 -0.07 -12.91
CA SER A 79 -3.72 0.50 -13.88
C SER A 79 -3.37 1.93 -14.31
N ARG A 80 -2.22 2.45 -13.89
CA ARG A 80 -1.71 3.78 -14.22
C ARG A 80 -0.71 3.76 -15.37
#